data_AF-A0A162EDC3-F1
#
_entry.id   AF-A0A162EDC3-F1
#
_cell.length_a   1.000
_cell.length_b   1.000
_cell.length_c   1.000
_cell.angle_alpha   90.00
_cell.angle_beta   90.00
_cell.angle_gamma   90.00
#
_symmetry.space_group_name_H-M   'P 1'
#
loop_
_entity.id
_entity.type
_entity.pdbx_description
1 polymer ?
#
loop_
_entity_poly.entity_id
_entity_poly.type
_entity_poly.pdbx_seq_one_letter_code
_entity_poly.pdbx_strand_id
1 'polypeptide(L)'
;MIINNDGNQTHDSLVAVSNKLFALLTEKLNVNTAYVAKKDAKAMTVINSFNHKEEIVSNHIVVDYEESNCRLVLESPESLLHVPNLLENSSTRTNKINEVLNVKAFLGVALNGRDGHEFGTLCVLDKEEKVFSEQDIEFLKNIADILSFMIELDEAYQDLELLSVPFIPLSKGLAILALQGNVSQTRANRILEDTLLYATNHKIHHFIIDLSEIQKTDQFFSNLLNRLVSALKLMGTQVVFSGIPFKLTYESTLRDLLQELDVEYVRNIDDAFNRLGYQLTKLESV
;
A
#
# COMPACT_ATOMS: atom_id res chain seq x y z
N MET A 1 -9.91 -1.14 22.85
CA MET A 1 -9.66 -2.43 22.19
C MET A 1 -8.85 -2.10 20.96
N ILE A 2 -7.55 -2.39 20.98
CA ILE A 2 -6.65 -2.08 19.86
C ILE A 2 -6.98 -3.08 18.77
N ILE A 3 -7.65 -2.62 17.72
CA ILE A 3 -7.84 -3.42 16.51
C ILE A 3 -6.57 -3.20 15.71
N ASN A 4 -5.69 -4.22 15.68
CA ASN A 4 -4.56 -4.22 14.76
C ASN A 4 -5.12 -4.28 13.34
N ASN A 5 -4.88 -3.21 12.57
CA ASN A 5 -5.32 -3.09 11.19
C ASN A 5 -4.24 -3.72 10.29
N ASP A 6 -4.35 -5.03 10.00
CA ASP A 6 -3.46 -5.79 9.11
C ASP A 6 -3.70 -5.49 7.61
N GLY A 7 -3.77 -4.21 7.28
CA GLY A 7 -4.01 -3.72 5.92
C GLY A 7 -3.37 -2.36 5.73
N ASN A 8 -2.08 -2.23 6.02
CA ASN A 8 -1.36 -0.98 5.82
C ASN A 8 -1.14 -0.77 4.30
N GLN A 9 -2.18 -0.30 3.60
CA GLN A 9 -2.01 0.44 2.35
C GLN A 9 -1.25 1.72 2.72
N THR A 10 0.07 1.66 2.67
CA THR A 10 0.89 2.83 2.95
C THR A 10 0.80 3.74 1.72
N HIS A 11 0.05 4.83 1.84
CA HIS A 11 0.02 5.90 0.85
C HIS A 11 1.33 6.72 0.95
N ASP A 12 2.46 6.06 0.71
CA ASP A 12 3.79 6.59 0.99
C ASP A 12 4.10 7.81 0.11
N SER A 13 3.66 7.80 -1.16
CA SER A 13 3.83 8.95 -2.05
C SER A 13 2.98 10.13 -1.58
N LEU A 14 1.74 9.87 -1.17
CA LEU A 14 0.87 10.89 -0.57
C LEU A 14 1.49 11.51 0.68
N VAL A 15 2.02 10.70 1.60
CA VAL A 15 2.68 11.19 2.83
C VAL A 15 3.93 12.00 2.49
N ALA A 16 4.76 11.54 1.56
CA ALA A 16 6.00 12.22 1.17
C ALA A 16 5.73 13.61 0.56
N VAL A 17 4.68 13.74 -0.27
CA VAL A 17 4.32 14.98 -0.94
C VAL A 17 3.56 15.93 -0.01
N SER A 18 2.63 15.39 0.79
CA SER A 18 1.72 16.19 1.61
C SER A 18 2.43 17.09 2.61
N ASN A 19 3.57 16.68 3.19
CA ASN A 19 4.32 17.53 4.14
C ASN A 19 4.67 18.92 3.57
N LYS A 20 5.12 18.98 2.31
CA LYS A 20 5.46 20.27 1.67
C LYS A 20 4.20 21.07 1.33
N LEU A 21 3.16 20.40 0.84
CA LEU A 21 1.90 21.06 0.48
C LEU A 21 1.17 21.60 1.72
N PHE A 22 1.22 20.88 2.84
CA PHE A 22 0.63 21.32 4.10
C PHE A 22 1.35 22.55 4.68
N ALA A 23 2.68 22.63 4.58
CA ALA A 23 3.40 23.83 4.97
C ALA A 23 2.95 25.05 4.13
N LEU A 24 2.78 24.87 2.82
CA LEU A 24 2.27 25.92 1.92
C LEU A 24 0.81 26.30 2.25
N LEU A 25 -0.05 25.32 2.53
CA LEU A 25 -1.44 25.55 2.92
C LEU A 25 -1.54 26.34 4.22
N THR A 26 -0.81 25.90 5.26
CA THR A 26 -0.87 26.54 6.57
C THR A 26 -0.35 27.98 6.54
N GLU A 27 0.72 28.24 5.80
CA GLU A 27 1.24 29.59 5.58
C GLU A 27 0.25 30.45 4.78
N LYS A 28 -0.20 29.98 3.61
CA LYS A 28 -1.04 30.76 2.68
C LYS A 28 -2.41 31.07 3.28
N LEU A 29 -3.03 30.07 3.91
CA LEU A 29 -4.34 30.20 4.54
C LEU A 29 -4.22 30.77 5.96
N ASN A 30 -3.00 31.00 6.48
CA ASN A 30 -2.72 31.45 7.85
C ASN A 30 -3.51 30.64 8.90
N VAL A 31 -3.48 29.32 8.78
CA VAL A 31 -4.10 28.39 9.74
C VAL A 31 -3.02 27.56 10.45
N ASN A 32 -3.35 26.98 11.60
CA ASN A 32 -2.40 26.15 12.33
C ASN A 32 -2.19 24.77 11.72
N THR A 33 -3.25 24.09 11.29
CA THR A 33 -3.18 22.66 10.98
C THR A 33 -3.74 22.35 9.60
N ALA A 34 -3.06 21.47 8.87
CA ALA A 34 -3.57 20.83 7.66
C ALA A 34 -3.42 19.30 7.80
N TYR A 35 -4.40 18.53 7.34
CA TYR A 35 -4.35 17.08 7.42
C TYR A 35 -5.13 16.42 6.29
N VAL A 36 -4.76 15.17 5.98
CA VAL A 36 -5.50 14.28 5.11
C VAL A 36 -6.05 13.13 5.95
N ALA A 37 -7.35 12.88 5.80
CA ALA A 37 -8.03 11.76 6.43
C ALA A 37 -8.66 10.86 5.37
N LYS A 38 -8.46 9.56 5.49
CA LYS A 38 -9.05 8.51 4.65
C LYS A 38 -10.38 8.05 5.24
N LYS A 39 -11.34 7.81 4.35
CA LYS A 39 -12.62 7.19 4.70
C LYS A 39 -12.47 5.67 4.69
N ASP A 40 -12.69 5.07 5.85
CA ASP A 40 -12.88 3.63 6.02
C ASP A 40 -14.39 3.34 6.19
N ALA A 41 -14.76 2.06 6.29
CA ALA A 41 -16.18 1.65 6.33
C ALA A 41 -17.02 2.30 7.45
N LYS A 42 -16.40 2.65 8.58
CA LYS A 42 -17.07 3.26 9.76
C LYS A 42 -16.24 4.35 10.44
N ALA A 43 -15.12 4.75 9.85
CA ALA A 43 -14.18 5.64 10.49
C ALA A 43 -13.52 6.57 9.49
N MET A 44 -13.01 7.69 10.00
CA MET A 44 -12.06 8.56 9.34
C MET A 44 -10.71 8.40 10.02
N THR A 45 -9.71 7.97 9.25
CA THR A 45 -8.34 7.73 9.74
C THR A 45 -7.42 8.81 9.20
N VAL A 46 -6.73 9.55 10.07
CA VAL A 46 -5.73 10.54 9.64
C VAL A 46 -4.51 9.82 9.09
N ILE A 47 -4.20 10.04 7.81
CA ILE A 47 -3.00 9.48 7.16
C ILE A 47 -1.78 10.35 7.46
N ASN A 48 -1.93 11.66 7.33
CA ASN A 48 -0.86 12.61 7.61
C ASN A 48 -1.44 13.95 8.07
N SER A 49 -0.67 14.66 8.89
CA SER A 49 -1.00 15.97 9.41
C SER A 49 0.24 16.82 9.57
N PHE A 50 0.06 18.13 9.49
CA PHE A 50 1.07 19.13 9.77
C PHE A 50 0.46 20.18 10.69
N ASN A 51 1.19 20.54 11.73
CA ASN A 51 0.78 21.51 12.74
C ASN A 51 1.88 22.57 12.86
N HIS A 52 1.53 23.84 12.70
CA HIS A 52 2.51 24.93 12.63
C HIS A 52 2.99 25.40 14.01
N LYS A 53 2.08 25.72 14.93
CA LYS A 53 2.40 26.28 16.26
C LYS A 53 2.17 25.27 17.38
N GLU A 54 1.06 24.55 17.33
CA GLU A 54 0.66 23.59 18.35
C GLU A 54 -0.02 22.38 17.71
N GLU A 55 0.08 21.22 18.36
CA GLU A 55 -0.56 20.00 17.86
C GLU A 55 -2.08 20.07 18.08
N ILE A 56 -2.85 20.08 16.99
CA ILE A 56 -4.30 19.94 17.00
C ILE A 56 -4.69 18.54 16.52
N VAL A 57 -4.08 18.06 15.44
CA VAL A 57 -4.33 16.74 14.86
C VAL A 57 -3.03 15.95 14.85
N SER A 58 -3.08 14.69 15.29
CA SER A 58 -1.93 13.77 15.20
C SER A 58 -2.17 12.67 14.16
N ASN A 59 -1.09 12.07 13.66
CA ASN A 59 -1.14 11.00 12.64
C ASN A 59 -1.74 9.66 13.14
N HIS A 60 -2.25 9.62 14.37
CA HIS A 60 -2.83 8.42 14.99
C HIS A 60 -4.32 8.58 15.29
N ILE A 61 -4.92 9.72 14.92
CA ILE A 61 -6.33 9.98 15.18
C ILE A 61 -7.19 9.13 14.24
N VAL A 62 -8.10 8.38 14.85
CA VAL A 62 -9.20 7.68 14.20
C VAL A 62 -10.49 8.17 14.84
N VAL A 63 -11.41 8.69 14.03
CA VAL A 63 -12.70 9.20 14.48
C VAL A 63 -13.81 8.36 13.85
N ASP A 64 -14.90 8.12 14.58
CA ASP A 64 -16.10 7.52 13.99
C ASP A 64 -16.59 8.39 12.82
N TYR A 65 -16.95 7.76 11.70
CA TYR A 65 -17.37 8.47 10.50
C TYR A 65 -18.54 9.42 10.80
N GLU A 66 -19.50 8.97 11.60
CA GLU A 66 -20.71 9.72 11.94
C GLU A 66 -20.43 10.96 12.81
N GLU A 67 -19.35 10.94 13.60
CA GLU A 67 -18.95 12.05 14.49
C GLU A 67 -17.91 12.99 13.83
N SER A 68 -17.50 12.72 12.58
CA SER A 68 -16.43 13.47 11.89
C SER A 68 -16.97 14.67 11.08
N ASN A 69 -16.22 15.78 11.06
CA ASN A 69 -16.51 16.88 10.12
C ASN A 69 -16.24 16.49 8.66
N CYS A 70 -15.35 15.51 8.43
CA CYS A 70 -15.04 14.98 7.11
C CYS A 70 -16.26 14.36 6.42
N ARG A 71 -17.16 13.72 7.18
CA ARG A 71 -18.45 13.25 6.65
C ARG A 71 -19.23 14.38 5.98
N LEU A 72 -19.33 15.53 6.64
CA LEU A 72 -20.08 16.67 6.13
C LEU A 72 -19.47 17.25 4.84
N VAL A 73 -18.15 17.13 4.67
CA VAL A 73 -17.48 17.45 3.40
C VAL A 73 -17.93 16.49 2.30
N LEU A 74 -17.91 15.19 2.59
CA LEU A 74 -18.20 14.13 1.61
C LEU A 74 -19.68 14.05 1.23
N GLU A 75 -20.59 14.27 2.18
CA GLU A 75 -22.03 14.28 1.93
C GLU A 75 -22.53 15.61 1.33
N SER A 76 -21.68 16.63 1.28
CA SER A 76 -22.01 17.93 0.66
C SER A 76 -22.08 17.79 -0.87
N PRO A 77 -23.10 18.35 -1.54
CA PRO A 77 -23.20 18.34 -3.00
C PRO A 77 -21.99 18.98 -3.71
N GLU A 78 -21.30 19.91 -3.05
CA GLU A 78 -20.12 20.60 -3.59
C GLU A 78 -18.80 19.94 -3.18
N SER A 79 -18.85 18.83 -2.43
CA SER A 79 -17.68 18.14 -1.89
C SER A 79 -16.75 19.08 -1.11
N LEU A 80 -17.36 20.07 -0.45
CA LEU A 80 -16.73 21.20 0.24
C LEU A 80 -17.54 21.50 1.51
N LEU A 81 -16.83 21.79 2.59
CA LEU A 81 -17.39 22.41 3.79
C LEU A 81 -16.44 23.50 4.26
N HIS A 82 -16.96 24.71 4.47
CA HIS A 82 -16.26 25.76 5.20
C HIS A 82 -17.12 26.21 6.38
N VAL A 83 -16.50 26.37 7.54
CA VAL A 83 -17.16 26.81 8.76
C VAL A 83 -16.22 27.75 9.50
N PRO A 84 -16.58 29.04 9.66
CA PRO A 84 -15.74 29.97 10.41
C PRO A 84 -15.59 29.59 11.87
N ASN A 85 -16.65 29.06 12.48
CA ASN A 85 -16.70 28.66 13.87
C ASN A 85 -17.58 27.41 14.07
N LEU A 86 -16.94 26.25 14.24
CA LEU A 86 -17.55 24.94 14.43
C LEU A 86 -18.38 24.84 15.72
N LEU A 87 -18.09 25.66 16.73
CA LEU A 87 -18.80 25.66 18.00
C LEU A 87 -20.15 26.40 17.91
N GLU A 88 -20.29 27.30 16.94
CA GLU A 88 -21.51 28.10 16.74
C GLU A 88 -22.41 27.57 15.62
N ASN A 89 -21.86 26.75 14.72
CA ASN A 89 -22.57 26.26 13.56
C ASN A 89 -23.52 25.08 13.91
N SER A 90 -24.79 25.19 13.49
CA SER A 90 -25.84 24.25 13.86
C SER A 90 -25.59 22.80 13.43
N SER A 91 -24.86 22.60 12.34
CA SER A 91 -24.59 21.28 11.74
C SER A 91 -23.34 20.60 12.32
N THR A 92 -22.51 21.35 13.06
CA THR A 92 -21.21 20.87 13.58
C THR A 92 -21.09 20.98 15.10
N ARG A 93 -21.91 21.81 15.77
CA ARG A 93 -21.88 21.98 17.23
C ARG A 93 -22.16 20.71 18.03
N THR A 94 -22.83 19.72 17.43
CA THR A 94 -23.17 18.45 18.09
C THR A 94 -22.07 17.41 17.97
N ASN A 95 -21.02 17.67 17.17
CA ASN A 95 -19.91 16.73 16.98
C ASN A 95 -18.96 16.82 18.17
N LYS A 96 -18.90 15.76 18.97
CA LYS A 96 -18.07 15.69 20.19
C LYS A 96 -16.60 15.98 19.94
N ILE A 97 -16.10 15.68 18.73
CA ILE A 97 -14.71 15.92 18.35
C ILE A 97 -14.33 17.41 18.40
N ASN A 98 -15.29 18.32 18.16
CA ASN A 98 -15.02 19.76 18.14
C ASN A 98 -14.75 20.32 19.54
N GLU A 99 -15.46 19.81 20.56
CA GLU A 99 -15.19 20.16 21.96
C GLU A 99 -13.84 19.61 22.44
N VAL A 100 -13.46 18.41 21.97
CA VAL A 100 -12.18 17.76 22.32
C VAL A 100 -10.99 18.49 21.70
N LEU A 101 -11.09 18.87 20.43
CA LEU A 101 -10.01 19.55 19.71
C LEU A 101 -9.96 21.06 19.99
N ASN A 102 -11.05 21.64 20.50
CA ASN A 102 -11.21 23.07 20.77
C ASN A 102 -10.85 23.95 19.55
N VAL A 103 -11.37 23.56 18.38
CA VAL A 103 -11.16 24.22 17.09
C VAL A 103 -12.39 25.04 16.70
N LYS A 104 -12.15 26.18 16.05
CA LYS A 104 -13.23 27.05 15.54
C LYS A 104 -13.29 26.99 14.03
N ALA A 105 -12.23 27.39 13.33
CA ALA A 105 -12.25 27.40 11.87
C ALA A 105 -12.01 26.00 11.29
N PHE A 106 -12.81 25.65 10.28
CA PHE A 106 -12.66 24.44 9.48
C PHE A 106 -12.90 24.75 8.01
N LEU A 107 -12.03 24.23 7.15
CA LEU A 107 -12.26 24.18 5.72
C LEU A 107 -11.80 22.80 5.22
N GLY A 108 -12.66 22.09 4.52
CA GLY A 108 -12.38 20.76 4.01
C GLY A 108 -12.94 20.55 2.61
N VAL A 109 -12.20 19.81 1.81
CA VAL A 109 -12.58 19.39 0.46
C VAL A 109 -12.39 17.88 0.31
N ALA A 110 -13.20 17.25 -0.54
CA ALA A 110 -13.05 15.83 -0.81
C ALA A 110 -11.76 15.54 -1.58
N LEU A 111 -11.22 14.35 -1.33
CA LEU A 111 -10.17 13.72 -2.11
C LEU A 111 -10.79 12.49 -2.76
N ASN A 112 -10.54 12.34 -4.06
CA ASN A 112 -11.02 11.20 -4.81
C ASN A 112 -9.83 10.32 -5.18
N GLY A 113 -10.05 9.00 -5.15
CA GLY A 113 -9.11 8.05 -5.70
C GLY A 113 -9.47 7.71 -7.14
N ARG A 114 -8.92 6.60 -7.62
CA ARG A 114 -9.12 6.14 -8.99
C ARG A 114 -10.59 5.95 -9.34
N ASP A 115 -10.97 6.26 -10.58
CA ASP A 115 -12.34 6.11 -11.09
C ASP A 115 -13.39 6.98 -10.35
N GLY A 116 -12.93 8.00 -9.62
CA GLY A 116 -13.79 8.98 -8.95
C GLY A 116 -14.43 8.48 -7.67
N HIS A 117 -13.94 7.39 -7.07
CA HIS A 117 -14.43 6.95 -5.77
C HIS A 117 -13.95 7.90 -4.66
N GLU A 118 -14.76 8.03 -3.61
CA GLU A 118 -14.42 8.86 -2.44
C GLU A 118 -13.28 8.20 -1.65
N PHE A 119 -12.11 8.82 -1.67
CA PHE A 119 -10.98 8.37 -0.88
C PHE A 119 -11.05 8.91 0.56
N GLY A 120 -11.36 10.20 0.70
CA GLY A 120 -11.27 10.89 1.97
C GLY A 120 -11.35 12.41 1.83
N THR A 121 -10.67 13.14 2.69
CA THR A 121 -10.72 14.61 2.71
C THR A 121 -9.36 15.24 2.97
N LEU A 122 -9.11 16.38 2.35
CA LEU A 122 -8.08 17.34 2.73
C LEU A 122 -8.74 18.44 3.57
N CYS A 123 -8.24 18.68 4.78
CA CYS A 123 -8.83 19.62 5.71
C CYS A 123 -7.78 20.55 6.34
N VAL A 124 -8.21 21.75 6.68
CA VAL A 124 -7.46 22.73 7.47
C VAL A 124 -8.26 23.18 8.69
N LEU A 125 -7.55 23.46 9.78
CA LEU A 125 -8.10 23.78 11.09
C LEU A 125 -7.37 24.94 11.75
N ASP A 126 -8.12 25.75 12.50
CA ASP A 126 -7.57 26.76 13.41
C ASP A 126 -8.40 26.89 14.69
N LYS A 127 -7.77 27.32 15.79
CA LYS A 127 -8.45 27.61 17.05
C LYS A 127 -9.15 28.97 17.05
N GLU A 128 -8.74 29.87 16.16
CA GLU A 128 -9.41 31.13 15.95
C GLU A 128 -10.48 31.03 14.86
N GLU A 129 -11.47 31.91 14.96
CA GLU A 129 -12.52 32.01 13.95
C GLU A 129 -11.94 32.59 12.66
N LYS A 130 -12.34 32.01 11.52
CA LYS A 130 -11.79 32.43 10.24
C LYS A 130 -12.77 32.34 9.08
N VAL A 131 -12.88 33.44 8.33
CA VAL A 131 -13.62 33.45 7.07
C VAL A 131 -12.64 33.15 5.94
N PHE A 132 -12.91 32.08 5.19
CA PHE A 132 -12.15 31.71 4.00
C PHE A 132 -12.77 32.38 2.77
N SER A 133 -11.93 33.02 1.96
CA SER A 133 -12.34 33.61 0.68
C SER A 133 -12.48 32.54 -0.41
N GLU A 134 -13.12 32.89 -1.53
CA GLU A 134 -13.17 32.03 -2.73
C GLU A 134 -11.76 31.63 -3.20
N GLN A 135 -10.79 32.54 -3.11
CA GLN A 135 -9.40 32.24 -3.48
C GLN A 135 -8.74 31.23 -2.54
N ASP A 136 -9.11 31.25 -1.25
CA ASP A 136 -8.62 30.29 -0.27
C ASP A 136 -9.19 28.90 -0.54
N ILE A 137 -10.49 28.84 -0.86
CA ILE A 137 -11.19 27.60 -1.22
C ILE A 137 -10.59 27.02 -2.51
N GLU A 138 -10.39 27.85 -3.54
CA GLU A 138 -9.78 27.44 -4.81
C GLU A 138 -8.34 26.95 -4.60
N PHE A 139 -7.56 27.63 -3.75
CA PHE A 139 -6.22 27.19 -3.41
C PHE A 139 -6.21 25.81 -2.73
N LEU A 140 -7.12 25.57 -1.78
CA LEU A 140 -7.24 24.25 -1.15
C LEU A 140 -7.66 23.17 -2.16
N LYS A 141 -8.62 23.47 -3.05
CA LYS A 141 -9.06 22.55 -4.12
C LYS A 141 -7.90 22.17 -5.05
N ASN A 142 -7.09 23.14 -5.49
CA ASN A 142 -5.92 22.87 -6.33
C ASN A 142 -4.90 21.93 -5.64
N ILE A 143 -4.71 22.09 -4.33
CA ILE A 143 -3.84 21.19 -3.56
C ILE A 143 -4.48 19.80 -3.41
N ALA A 144 -5.80 19.73 -3.21
CA ALA A 144 -6.54 18.49 -3.15
C ALA A 144 -6.46 17.70 -4.47
N ASP A 145 -6.51 18.38 -5.62
CA ASP A 145 -6.34 17.75 -6.93
C ASP A 145 -4.94 17.12 -7.06
N ILE A 146 -3.88 17.83 -6.65
CA ILE A 146 -2.51 17.29 -6.64
C ILE A 146 -2.41 16.05 -5.75
N LEU A 147 -3.02 16.09 -4.56
CA LEU A 147 -3.01 14.95 -3.64
C LEU A 147 -3.84 13.77 -4.18
N SER A 148 -4.96 14.04 -4.85
CA SER A 148 -5.80 13.02 -5.51
C SER A 148 -5.02 12.29 -6.60
N PHE A 149 -4.23 13.00 -7.42
CA PHE A 149 -3.32 12.35 -8.37
C PHE A 149 -2.27 11.45 -7.69
N MET A 150 -1.78 11.83 -6.50
CA MET A 150 -0.85 10.97 -5.74
C MET A 150 -1.53 9.73 -5.17
N ILE A 151 -2.79 9.85 -4.75
CA ILE A 151 -3.62 8.72 -4.31
C ILE A 151 -3.82 7.74 -5.46
N GLU A 152 -4.25 8.22 -6.62
CA GLU A 152 -4.43 7.39 -7.83
C GLU A 152 -3.14 6.65 -8.21
N LEU A 153 -1.99 7.33 -8.09
CA LEU A 153 -0.69 6.74 -8.37
C LEU A 153 -0.35 5.62 -7.37
N ASP A 154 -0.54 5.86 -6.07
CA ASP A 154 -0.31 4.86 -5.02
C ASP A 154 -1.23 3.63 -5.22
N GLU A 155 -2.51 3.85 -5.54
CA GLU A 155 -3.47 2.78 -5.84
C GLU A 155 -3.07 1.99 -7.10
N ALA A 156 -2.66 2.67 -8.17
CA ALA A 156 -2.19 2.00 -9.39
C ALA A 156 -0.91 1.18 -9.15
N TYR A 157 0.02 1.67 -8.34
CA TYR A 157 1.19 0.89 -7.94
C TYR A 157 0.82 -0.33 -7.10
N GLN A 158 -0.14 -0.19 -6.18
CA GLN A 158 -0.65 -1.33 -5.40
C GLN A 158 -1.32 -2.38 -6.28
N ASP A 159 -2.11 -1.97 -7.29
CA ASP A 159 -2.71 -2.91 -8.24
C ASP A 159 -1.65 -3.74 -8.98
N LEU A 160 -0.54 -3.11 -9.37
CA LEU A 160 0.60 -3.81 -9.97
C LEU A 160 1.25 -4.81 -9.00
N GLU A 161 1.32 -4.48 -7.70
CA GLU A 161 1.74 -5.44 -6.67
C GLU A 161 0.70 -6.55 -6.44
N LEU A 162 -0.58 -6.28 -6.68
CA LEU A 162 -1.67 -7.23 -6.47
C LEU A 162 -1.74 -8.33 -7.54
N LEU A 163 -1.33 -8.03 -8.77
CA LEU A 163 -1.57 -8.83 -9.98
C LEU A 163 -0.57 -9.97 -10.29
N SER A 164 0.38 -10.34 -9.43
CA SER A 164 1.33 -11.40 -9.82
C SER A 164 1.90 -12.24 -8.67
N VAL A 165 1.30 -13.42 -8.45
CA VAL A 165 2.10 -14.63 -8.21
C VAL A 165 1.93 -15.51 -9.44
N PRO A 166 2.90 -15.50 -10.37
CA PRO A 166 2.74 -16.18 -11.66
C PRO A 166 3.06 -17.67 -11.47
N PHE A 167 2.08 -18.41 -10.94
CA PHE A 167 2.10 -19.87 -10.97
C PHE A 167 1.80 -20.34 -12.39
N ILE A 168 2.73 -21.12 -12.95
CA ILE A 168 2.47 -21.84 -14.20
C ILE A 168 2.22 -23.30 -13.80
N PRO A 169 0.95 -23.76 -13.73
CA PRO A 169 0.66 -25.18 -13.58
C PRO A 169 1.12 -25.94 -14.81
N LEU A 170 1.91 -27.00 -14.63
CA LEU A 170 2.39 -27.80 -15.76
C LEU A 170 1.83 -29.21 -15.77
N SER A 171 1.79 -29.88 -14.61
CA SER A 171 1.28 -31.24 -14.50
C SER A 171 0.88 -31.60 -13.06
N LYS A 172 0.38 -32.81 -12.83
CA LYS A 172 0.06 -33.29 -11.48
C LYS A 172 1.32 -33.31 -10.61
N GLY A 173 1.36 -32.42 -9.62
CA GLY A 173 2.44 -32.36 -8.64
C GLY A 173 3.65 -31.51 -9.04
N LEU A 174 3.62 -30.79 -10.17
CA LEU A 174 4.70 -29.89 -10.61
C LEU A 174 4.15 -28.50 -10.94
N ALA A 175 4.77 -27.48 -10.37
CA ALA A 175 4.46 -26.08 -10.66
C ALA A 175 5.73 -25.25 -10.84
N ILE A 176 5.66 -24.23 -11.70
CA ILE A 176 6.66 -23.17 -11.76
C ILE A 176 6.15 -21.96 -11.00
N LEU A 177 7.00 -21.37 -10.17
CA LEU A 177 6.84 -20.03 -9.62
C LEU A 177 7.86 -19.11 -10.28
N ALA A 178 7.42 -18.18 -11.13
CA ALA A 178 8.31 -17.20 -11.73
C ALA A 178 8.42 -15.94 -10.84
N LEU A 179 9.59 -15.64 -10.32
CA LEU A 179 9.82 -14.41 -9.57
C LEU A 179 10.38 -13.34 -10.51
N GLN A 180 9.59 -12.30 -10.77
CA GLN A 180 9.93 -11.25 -11.74
C GLN A 180 9.98 -9.87 -11.09
N GLY A 181 10.95 -9.03 -11.49
CA GLY A 181 11.02 -7.62 -11.10
C GLY A 181 11.60 -7.39 -9.71
N ASN A 182 11.06 -6.38 -9.01
CA ASN A 182 11.41 -6.07 -7.62
C ASN A 182 10.41 -6.74 -6.66
N VAL A 183 10.89 -7.22 -5.51
CA VAL A 183 10.06 -7.89 -4.51
C VAL A 183 9.99 -7.02 -3.26
N SER A 184 8.92 -6.23 -3.13
CA SER A 184 8.62 -5.48 -1.91
C SER A 184 8.24 -6.41 -0.75
N GLN A 185 8.20 -5.88 0.47
CA GLN A 185 7.79 -6.64 1.65
C GLN A 185 6.36 -7.21 1.52
N THR A 186 5.42 -6.39 1.05
CA THR A 186 4.03 -6.79 0.81
C THR A 186 3.96 -7.93 -0.20
N ARG A 187 4.67 -7.79 -1.32
CA ARG A 187 4.72 -8.82 -2.36
C ARG A 187 5.39 -10.11 -1.87
N ALA A 188 6.47 -10.01 -1.08
CA ALA A 188 7.12 -11.17 -0.48
C ALA A 188 6.16 -12.00 0.40
N ASN A 189 5.40 -11.33 1.27
CA ASN A 189 4.44 -12.02 2.13
C ASN A 189 3.33 -12.70 1.32
N ARG A 190 2.78 -12.02 0.30
CA ARG A 190 1.76 -12.61 -0.59
C ARG A 190 2.29 -13.79 -1.40
N ILE A 191 3.48 -13.66 -2.00
CA ILE A 191 4.12 -14.77 -2.72
C ILE A 191 4.27 -16.00 -1.81
N LEU A 192 4.73 -15.80 -0.58
CA LEU A 192 4.88 -16.89 0.37
C LEU A 192 3.54 -17.56 0.66
N GLU A 193 2.54 -16.79 1.08
CA GLU A 193 1.22 -17.31 1.44
C GLU A 193 0.54 -18.03 0.28
N ASP A 194 0.46 -17.36 -0.87
CA ASP A 194 -0.18 -17.89 -2.07
C ASP A 194 0.55 -19.16 -2.56
N THR A 195 1.88 -19.22 -2.47
CA THR A 195 2.65 -20.40 -2.92
C THR A 195 2.37 -21.60 -2.03
N LEU A 196 2.36 -21.43 -0.71
CA LEU A 196 2.09 -22.52 0.23
C LEU A 196 0.64 -23.01 0.12
N LEU A 197 -0.32 -22.08 -0.03
CA LEU A 197 -1.72 -22.41 -0.27
C LEU A 197 -1.90 -23.17 -1.58
N TYR A 198 -1.26 -22.69 -2.65
CA TYR A 198 -1.27 -23.34 -3.96
C TYR A 198 -0.68 -24.75 -3.89
N ALA A 199 0.48 -24.90 -3.23
CA ALA A 199 1.16 -26.18 -3.03
C ALA A 199 0.23 -27.21 -2.38
N THR A 200 -0.47 -26.79 -1.33
CA THR A 200 -1.40 -27.62 -0.56
C THR A 200 -2.61 -28.03 -1.40
N ASN A 201 -3.30 -27.05 -2.00
CA ASN A 201 -4.55 -27.28 -2.73
C ASN A 201 -4.36 -28.13 -3.99
N HIS A 202 -3.20 -28.02 -4.64
CA HIS A 202 -2.89 -28.71 -5.88
C HIS A 202 -1.96 -29.92 -5.69
N LYS A 203 -1.61 -30.25 -4.44
CA LYS A 203 -0.74 -31.39 -4.07
C LYS A 203 0.59 -31.34 -4.83
N ILE A 204 1.25 -30.19 -4.77
CA ILE A 204 2.53 -29.98 -5.45
C ILE A 204 3.66 -30.68 -4.70
N HIS A 205 4.38 -31.54 -5.40
CA HIS A 205 5.55 -32.27 -4.90
C HIS A 205 6.86 -31.66 -5.38
N HIS A 206 6.83 -30.91 -6.49
CA HIS A 206 7.98 -30.24 -7.07
C HIS A 206 7.64 -28.79 -7.43
N PHE A 207 8.43 -27.84 -6.93
CA PHE A 207 8.43 -26.46 -7.38
C PHE A 207 9.72 -26.14 -8.13
N ILE A 208 9.58 -25.56 -9.31
CA ILE A 208 10.66 -24.86 -10.00
C ILE A 208 10.46 -23.38 -9.71
N ILE A 209 11.41 -22.73 -9.04
CA ILE A 209 11.36 -21.29 -8.78
C ILE A 209 12.32 -20.61 -9.74
N ASP A 210 11.78 -19.87 -10.69
CA ASP A 210 12.56 -19.18 -11.71
C ASP A 210 12.90 -17.76 -11.27
N LEU A 211 14.20 -17.43 -11.29
CA LEU A 211 14.75 -16.16 -10.81
C LEU A 211 15.29 -15.28 -11.94
N SER A 212 15.07 -15.68 -13.20
CA SER A 212 15.69 -15.08 -14.40
C SER A 212 15.46 -13.58 -14.54
N GLU A 213 14.29 -13.09 -14.13
CA GLU A 213 13.86 -11.70 -14.29
C GLU A 213 13.94 -10.87 -12.98
N ILE A 214 14.65 -11.36 -11.96
CA ILE A 214 14.84 -10.58 -10.73
C ILE A 214 15.77 -9.39 -10.99
N GLN A 215 15.31 -8.19 -10.63
CA GLN A 215 16.06 -6.96 -10.88
C GLN A 215 16.93 -6.51 -9.72
N LYS A 216 16.36 -6.43 -8.53
CA LYS A 216 16.99 -5.97 -7.29
C LYS A 216 16.88 -7.07 -6.24
N THR A 217 17.90 -7.16 -5.41
CA THR A 217 17.94 -8.08 -4.27
C THR A 217 18.20 -7.28 -3.02
N ASP A 218 17.25 -7.36 -2.11
CA ASP A 218 17.29 -6.73 -0.80
C ASP A 218 17.03 -7.78 0.29
N GLN A 219 16.87 -7.31 1.53
CA GLN A 219 16.60 -8.18 2.66
C GLN A 219 15.23 -8.86 2.56
N PHE A 220 14.23 -8.22 1.94
CA PHE A 220 12.89 -8.81 1.78
C PHE A 220 12.93 -10.00 0.83
N PHE A 221 13.63 -9.87 -0.30
CA PHE A 221 13.83 -10.97 -1.24
C PHE A 221 14.58 -12.15 -0.61
N SER A 222 15.67 -11.88 0.12
CA SER A 222 16.45 -12.91 0.80
C SER A 222 15.62 -13.66 1.85
N ASN A 223 14.86 -12.91 2.66
CA ASN A 223 13.95 -13.49 3.65
C ASN A 223 12.82 -14.31 3.00
N LEU A 224 12.29 -13.86 1.86
CA LEU A 224 11.32 -14.62 1.08
C LEU A 224 11.87 -15.98 0.68
N LEU A 225 13.02 -16.03 -0.01
CA LEU A 225 13.59 -17.29 -0.49
C LEU A 225 13.82 -18.28 0.65
N ASN A 226 14.39 -17.82 1.76
CA ASN A 226 14.65 -18.68 2.91
C ASN A 226 13.37 -19.26 3.51
N ARG A 227 12.36 -18.41 3.78
CA ARG A 227 11.08 -18.84 4.34
C ARG A 227 10.33 -19.76 3.39
N LEU A 228 10.34 -19.45 2.10
CA LEU A 228 9.64 -20.20 1.07
C LEU A 228 10.23 -21.60 0.91
N VAL A 229 11.54 -21.72 0.76
CA VAL A 229 12.24 -23.01 0.66
C VAL A 229 12.02 -23.82 1.93
N SER A 230 12.19 -23.22 3.10
CA SER A 230 12.01 -23.91 4.39
C SER A 230 10.59 -24.45 4.55
N ALA A 231 9.58 -23.63 4.27
CA ALA A 231 8.18 -24.03 4.40
C ALA A 231 7.80 -25.13 3.39
N LEU A 232 8.18 -24.98 2.11
CA LEU A 232 7.92 -26.00 1.09
C LEU A 232 8.58 -27.34 1.42
N LYS A 233 9.83 -27.32 1.91
CA LYS A 233 10.51 -28.54 2.36
C LYS A 233 9.79 -29.21 3.53
N LEU A 234 9.35 -28.44 4.53
CA LEU A 234 8.58 -28.98 5.66
C LEU A 234 7.26 -29.61 5.21
N MET A 235 6.68 -29.14 4.10
CA MET A 235 5.51 -29.71 3.46
C MET A 235 5.81 -30.94 2.58
N GLY A 236 7.09 -31.34 2.47
CA GLY A 236 7.52 -32.46 1.63
C GLY A 236 7.57 -32.12 0.14
N THR A 237 7.67 -30.83 -0.21
CA THR A 237 7.81 -30.35 -1.58
C THR A 237 9.27 -30.07 -1.90
N GLN A 238 9.80 -30.72 -2.94
CA GLN A 238 11.15 -30.48 -3.44
C GLN A 238 11.19 -29.17 -4.25
N VAL A 239 12.25 -28.39 -4.06
CA VAL A 239 12.44 -27.09 -4.71
C VAL A 239 13.69 -27.12 -5.57
N VAL A 240 13.58 -26.58 -6.79
CA VAL A 240 14.69 -26.36 -7.72
C VAL A 240 14.70 -24.88 -8.12
N PHE A 241 15.84 -24.21 -8.00
CA PHE A 241 16.00 -22.85 -8.50
C PHE A 241 16.54 -22.86 -9.93
N SER A 242 15.90 -22.10 -10.82
CA SER A 242 16.37 -21.86 -12.18
C SER A 242 16.73 -20.41 -12.42
N GLY A 243 17.63 -20.19 -13.38
CA GLY A 243 17.80 -18.87 -13.99
C GLY A 243 18.45 -17.82 -13.09
N ILE A 244 19.31 -18.17 -12.13
CA ILE A 244 19.97 -17.17 -11.28
C ILE A 244 20.71 -16.14 -12.14
N PRO A 245 20.31 -14.85 -12.10
CA PRO A 245 20.98 -13.82 -12.87
C PRO A 245 22.43 -13.65 -12.40
N PHE A 246 23.36 -13.51 -13.34
CA PHE A 246 24.79 -13.34 -13.04
C PHE A 246 25.07 -12.20 -12.04
N LYS A 247 24.34 -11.10 -12.13
CA LYS A 247 24.45 -9.97 -11.19
C LYS A 247 24.22 -10.35 -9.72
N LEU A 248 23.46 -11.41 -9.45
CA LEU A 248 23.18 -11.87 -8.08
C LEU A 248 24.37 -12.63 -7.48
N THR A 249 25.30 -13.10 -8.31
CA THR A 249 26.45 -13.89 -7.85
C THR A 249 27.52 -13.06 -7.14
N TYR A 250 27.48 -11.72 -7.27
CA TYR A 250 28.42 -10.79 -6.65
C TYR A 250 27.92 -10.14 -5.35
N GLU A 251 26.64 -10.30 -5.03
CA GLU A 251 26.07 -9.77 -3.78
C GLU A 251 26.35 -10.77 -2.65
N SER A 252 27.18 -10.37 -1.68
CA SER A 252 27.71 -11.30 -0.68
C SER A 252 26.62 -11.94 0.16
N THR A 253 25.60 -11.18 0.57
CA THR A 253 24.58 -11.64 1.51
C THR A 253 23.68 -12.70 0.87
N LEU A 254 23.17 -12.42 -0.33
CA LEU A 254 22.35 -13.37 -1.06
C LEU A 254 23.15 -14.59 -1.52
N ARG A 255 24.41 -14.42 -1.94
CA ARG A 255 25.24 -15.57 -2.33
C ARG A 255 25.41 -16.53 -1.16
N ASP A 256 25.72 -16.01 0.03
CA ASP A 256 25.93 -16.83 1.21
C ASP A 256 24.61 -17.54 1.60
N LEU A 257 23.47 -16.84 1.56
CA LEU A 257 22.15 -17.45 1.72
C LEU A 257 21.89 -18.58 0.70
N LEU A 258 22.11 -18.33 -0.59
CA LEU A 258 21.88 -19.33 -1.64
C LEU A 258 22.78 -20.57 -1.44
N GLN A 259 23.99 -20.42 -0.91
CA GLN A 259 24.84 -21.58 -0.62
C GLN A 259 24.35 -22.40 0.58
N GLU A 260 23.65 -21.78 1.53
CA GLU A 260 23.08 -22.45 2.69
C GLU A 260 21.76 -23.17 2.38
N LEU A 261 21.03 -22.73 1.36
CA LEU A 261 19.80 -23.38 0.93
C LEU A 261 20.13 -24.73 0.29
N ASP A 262 19.70 -25.80 0.94
CA ASP A 262 19.83 -27.17 0.43
C ASP A 262 18.84 -27.42 -0.73
N VAL A 263 19.07 -26.78 -1.86
CA VAL A 263 18.23 -26.86 -3.06
C VAL A 263 19.11 -27.05 -4.28
N GLU A 264 18.54 -27.60 -5.34
CA GLU A 264 19.27 -27.74 -6.59
C GLU A 264 19.19 -26.45 -7.41
N TYR A 265 20.31 -26.11 -8.04
CA TYR A 265 20.47 -24.94 -8.88
C TYR A 265 20.71 -25.37 -10.32
N VAL A 266 19.87 -24.86 -11.23
CA VAL A 266 19.98 -25.15 -12.67
C VAL A 266 19.97 -23.85 -13.49
N ARG A 267 20.43 -23.93 -14.73
CA ARG A 267 20.61 -22.74 -15.57
C ARG A 267 19.30 -22.16 -16.07
N ASN A 268 18.32 -23.01 -16.38
CA ASN A 268 17.02 -22.63 -16.92
C ASN A 268 15.94 -23.65 -16.54
N ILE A 269 14.69 -23.36 -16.89
CA ILE A 269 13.54 -24.22 -16.60
C ILE A 269 13.64 -25.59 -17.30
N ASP A 270 14.18 -25.65 -18.52
CA ASP A 270 14.34 -26.92 -19.25
C ASP A 270 15.28 -27.89 -18.51
N ASP A 271 16.38 -27.39 -17.98
CA ASP A 271 17.30 -28.15 -17.13
C ASP A 271 16.61 -28.62 -15.84
N ALA A 272 15.71 -27.79 -15.29
CA ALA A 272 14.93 -28.15 -14.10
C ALA A 272 14.00 -29.34 -14.37
N PHE A 273 13.33 -29.37 -15.54
CA PHE A 273 12.51 -30.51 -15.93
C PHE A 273 13.32 -31.80 -16.00
N ASN A 274 14.44 -31.77 -16.73
CA ASN A 274 15.31 -32.93 -16.87
C ASN A 274 15.78 -33.46 -15.51
N ARG A 275 16.11 -32.54 -14.59
CA ARG A 275 16.60 -32.87 -13.27
C ARG A 275 15.54 -33.51 -12.37
N LEU A 276 14.28 -33.07 -12.51
CA LEU A 276 13.13 -33.61 -11.81
C LEU A 276 12.54 -34.87 -12.49
N GLY A 277 13.16 -35.36 -13.57
CA GLY A 277 12.71 -36.56 -14.29
C GLY A 277 11.53 -36.32 -15.24
N TYR A 278 11.29 -35.06 -15.63
CA TYR A 278 10.29 -34.68 -16.63
C TYR A 278 10.95 -34.50 -18.00
N GLN A 279 10.25 -34.91 -19.06
CA GLN A 279 10.71 -34.73 -20.44
C GLN A 279 9.68 -33.92 -21.23
N LEU A 280 10.12 -32.80 -21.81
CA LEU A 280 9.31 -32.06 -22.77
C LEU A 280 9.35 -32.78 -24.12
N THR A 281 8.18 -33.15 -24.63
CA THR A 281 8.04 -33.72 -25.98
C THR A 281 7.28 -32.75 -26.85
N LYS A 282 7.90 -32.29 -27.94
CA LYS A 282 7.22 -31.54 -28.98
C LYS A 282 6.30 -32.50 -29.73
N LEU A 283 4.99 -32.28 -29.66
CA LEU A 283 4.05 -32.95 -30.54
C LEU A 283 4.22 -32.36 -31.94
N GLU A 284 4.40 -33.20 -32.96
CA GLU A 284 4.35 -32.73 -34.33
C GLU A 284 2.95 -32.16 -34.60
N SER A 285 2.89 -31.00 -35.25
CA SER A 285 1.65 -30.32 -35.60
C SER A 285 0.74 -31.28 -36.36
N VAL A 286 -0.49 -31.50 -35.85
CA VAL A 286 -1.55 -32.20 -36.59
C VAL A 286 -1.98 -31.36 -37.79
#